data_AF-A0A956WG79-F1
#
_entry.id   AF-A0A956WG79-F1
#
_cell.length_a   1.000
_cell.length_b   1.000
_cell.length_c   1.000
_cell.angle_alpha   90.00
_cell.angle_beta   90.00
_cell.angle_gamma   90.00
#
_symmetry.space_group_name_H-M   'P 1'
#
loop_
_entity.id
_entity.type
_entity.pdbx_description
1 polymer ?
#
loop_
_entity_poly.entity_id
_entity_poly.type
_entity_poly.pdbx_seq_one_letter_code
_entity_poly.pdbx_strand_id
1 'polypeptide(L)'
;TWVDPNATETWVDPNATGDTWVDPNATGETWVDPNATDTWTDPAADDIWQQPEFSGFTMPGLTPDNLTESVLANIDAFWAEEFAARGVSYYAADIVPVSDTMTTNCGPFGPYDNPAAFCPLEDAIYYSVPLSSDVSSQVGDFAWITVLAHEWGHHVQLLMNIETTMSMERELQADCFAGAYAQRALLSGFLQEGDVTEAVVMNIMGGDPAELSETAPGAHGSSDYRVTAFMQGYFNGTNVCFENPSAGA
;
A
#
# COMPACT_ATOMS: atom_id res chain seq x y z
N THR A 1 -36.76 17.87 20.76
CA THR A 1 -35.31 17.83 20.49
C THR A 1 -34.95 19.09 19.74
N TRP A 2 -34.03 19.88 20.29
CA TRP A 2 -33.50 21.07 19.63
C TRP A 2 -32.12 20.71 19.07
N VAL A 3 -31.88 21.04 17.80
CA VAL A 3 -30.63 20.76 17.08
C VAL A 3 -30.02 22.10 16.72
N ASP A 4 -28.76 22.32 17.11
CA ASP A 4 -28.01 23.51 16.73
C ASP A 4 -27.53 23.35 15.27
N PRO A 5 -27.96 24.22 14.34
CA PRO A 5 -27.64 24.10 12.93
C PRO A 5 -26.21 24.52 12.55
N ASN A 6 -25.36 24.97 13.49
CA ASN A 6 -24.02 25.49 13.19
C ASN A 6 -22.84 24.71 13.81
N ALA A 7 -23.07 23.55 14.41
CA ALA A 7 -21.97 22.71 14.88
C ALA A 7 -21.28 22.01 13.69
N THR A 8 -20.21 22.61 13.16
CA THR A 8 -19.49 22.07 12.00
C THR A 8 -18.14 21.43 12.29
N GLU A 9 -17.67 21.35 13.55
CA GLU A 9 -16.40 20.69 13.88
C GLU A 9 -16.46 20.00 15.25
N THR A 10 -16.00 18.76 15.32
CA THR A 10 -15.73 18.05 16.57
C THR A 10 -14.56 18.73 17.28
N TRP A 11 -14.84 19.47 18.35
CA TRP A 11 -13.81 19.99 19.23
C TRP A 11 -13.49 18.97 20.32
N VAL A 12 -12.22 18.54 20.41
CA VAL A 12 -11.71 17.67 21.49
C VAL A 12 -10.88 18.52 22.44
N ASP A 13 -11.29 18.61 23.71
CA ASP A 13 -10.54 19.28 24.77
C ASP A 13 -9.33 18.43 25.20
N PRO A 14 -8.09 18.94 25.10
CA PRO A 14 -6.90 18.20 25.50
C PRO A 14 -6.72 18.01 27.03
N ASN A 15 -7.61 18.54 27.88
CA ASN A 15 -7.48 18.45 29.35
C ASN A 15 -8.60 17.68 30.07
N ALA A 16 -9.39 16.88 29.36
CA ALA A 16 -10.39 16.02 29.99
C ALA A 16 -9.70 14.88 30.78
N THR A 17 -9.59 15.02 32.11
CA THR A 17 -9.21 13.92 33.02
C THR A 17 -10.27 13.76 34.11
N GLY A 18 -11.08 12.69 34.03
CA GLY A 18 -11.95 12.22 35.10
C GLY A 18 -13.46 12.18 34.78
N ASP A 19 -14.17 11.22 35.41
CA ASP A 19 -15.56 10.80 35.11
C ASP A 19 -16.67 11.70 35.68
N THR A 20 -16.42 12.96 36.03
CA THR A 20 -17.50 13.83 36.53
C THR A 20 -17.40 15.26 36.00
N TRP A 21 -18.53 15.72 35.45
CA TRP A 21 -18.77 17.07 35.00
C TRP A 21 -19.89 17.69 35.84
N VAL A 22 -19.75 18.96 36.24
CA VAL A 22 -20.82 19.76 36.87
C VAL A 22 -20.98 21.03 36.07
N ASP A 23 -22.17 21.25 35.48
CA ASP A 23 -22.53 22.52 34.86
C ASP A 23 -22.67 23.61 35.93
N PRO A 24 -21.87 24.68 35.91
CA PRO A 24 -22.06 25.79 36.84
C PRO A 24 -23.30 26.65 36.52
N ASN A 25 -23.98 26.46 35.38
CA ASN A 25 -25.13 27.27 34.96
C ASN A 25 -26.49 26.57 35.02
N ALA A 26 -26.56 25.28 35.38
CA ALA A 26 -27.82 24.54 35.50
C ALA A 26 -28.50 24.80 36.86
N THR A 27 -29.22 25.92 36.99
CA THR A 27 -30.12 26.13 38.13
C THR A 27 -31.51 25.57 37.82
N GLY A 28 -31.85 24.41 38.39
CA GLY A 28 -33.26 24.09 38.67
C GLY A 28 -33.79 22.69 38.34
N GLU A 29 -33.02 21.77 37.76
CA GLU A 29 -33.52 20.41 37.51
C GLU A 29 -32.54 19.38 38.06
N THR A 30 -32.93 18.71 39.15
CA THR A 30 -32.22 17.53 39.66
C THR A 30 -32.40 16.39 38.66
N TRP A 31 -31.38 16.15 37.85
CA TRP A 31 -31.24 14.91 37.10
C TRP A 31 -30.74 13.82 38.04
N VAL A 32 -31.49 12.71 38.13
CA VAL A 32 -30.98 11.47 38.70
C VAL A 32 -30.43 10.67 37.53
N ASP A 33 -29.13 10.44 37.54
CA ASP A 33 -28.45 9.58 36.57
C ASP A 33 -29.02 8.15 36.69
N PRO A 34 -29.60 7.57 35.62
CA PRO A 34 -29.93 6.15 35.64
C PRO A 34 -28.62 5.36 35.78
N ASN A 35 -28.58 4.39 36.70
CA ASN A 35 -27.40 3.54 36.93
C ASN A 35 -26.76 3.13 35.59
N ALA A 36 -25.48 3.47 35.43
CA ALA A 36 -24.66 2.97 34.34
C ALA A 36 -24.81 1.45 34.28
N THR A 37 -25.35 0.98 33.15
CA THR A 37 -25.33 -0.44 32.79
C THR A 37 -24.30 -0.56 31.67
N ASP A 38 -23.48 -1.61 31.72
CA ASP A 38 -22.33 -1.82 30.83
C ASP A 38 -22.67 -1.94 29.33
N THR A 39 -23.93 -1.77 28.95
CA THR A 39 -24.41 -1.86 27.58
C THR A 39 -25.47 -0.80 27.33
N TRP A 40 -25.09 0.22 26.55
CA TRP A 40 -26.03 1.10 25.88
C TRP A 40 -26.27 0.56 24.47
N THR A 41 -27.53 0.34 24.10
CA THR A 41 -27.96 -0.02 22.75
C THR A 41 -28.77 1.13 22.20
N ASP A 42 -28.34 1.69 21.06
CA ASP A 42 -29.09 2.73 20.34
C ASP A 42 -30.41 2.13 19.82
N PRO A 43 -31.58 2.62 20.27
CA PRO A 43 -32.87 2.13 19.81
C PRO A 43 -33.21 2.52 18.36
N ALA A 44 -32.40 3.37 17.71
CA ALA A 44 -32.58 3.79 16.31
C ALA A 44 -31.64 3.06 15.33
N ALA A 45 -30.72 2.22 15.82
CA ALA A 45 -29.83 1.43 14.99
C ALA A 45 -30.53 0.14 14.50
N ASP A 46 -31.54 0.28 13.65
CA ASP A 46 -32.04 -0.84 12.83
C ASP A 46 -31.05 -1.21 11.72
N ASP A 47 -30.04 -0.38 11.47
CA ASP A 47 -28.90 -0.70 10.62
C ASP A 47 -27.75 -1.24 11.47
N ILE A 48 -27.47 -2.53 11.29
CA ILE A 48 -26.16 -3.10 11.60
C ILE A 48 -25.17 -2.30 10.77
N TRP A 49 -24.32 -1.51 11.42
CA TRP A 49 -23.13 -0.95 10.78
C TRP A 49 -22.25 -2.14 10.37
N GLN A 50 -22.45 -2.63 9.15
CA GLN A 50 -21.41 -3.38 8.47
C GLN A 50 -20.38 -2.35 8.07
N GLN A 51 -19.12 -2.52 8.50
CA GLN A 51 -18.04 -1.83 7.80
C GLN A 51 -18.27 -2.07 6.30
N PRO A 52 -18.25 -1.02 5.45
CA PRO A 52 -18.15 -1.28 4.03
C PRO A 52 -17.01 -2.28 3.87
N GLU A 53 -17.28 -3.37 3.16
CA GLU A 53 -16.26 -4.35 2.82
C GLU A 53 -15.01 -3.54 2.42
N PHE A 54 -13.94 -3.61 3.22
CA PHE A 54 -12.67 -2.91 2.98
C PHE A 54 -12.02 -3.34 1.65
N SER A 55 -12.67 -4.25 0.91
CA SER A 55 -12.26 -4.90 -0.32
C SER A 55 -13.04 -4.44 -1.55
N GLY A 56 -13.78 -3.33 -1.46
CA GLY A 56 -14.31 -2.68 -2.67
C GLY A 56 -13.17 -2.24 -3.57
N PHE A 57 -13.27 -2.40 -4.88
CA PHE A 57 -12.21 -2.02 -5.81
C PHE A 57 -12.27 -0.52 -6.14
N THR A 58 -11.19 0.26 -5.99
CA THR A 58 -11.14 1.65 -6.53
C THR A 58 -10.10 1.86 -7.61
N MET A 59 -10.35 1.33 -8.80
CA MET A 59 -10.30 2.22 -9.96
C MET A 59 -11.64 2.14 -10.67
N PRO A 60 -12.18 3.26 -11.19
CA PRO A 60 -13.43 3.22 -11.94
C PRO A 60 -13.37 2.18 -13.07
N GLY A 61 -14.22 1.16 -13.01
CA GLY A 61 -14.30 0.10 -14.03
C GLY A 61 -13.46 -1.15 -13.76
N LEU A 62 -12.84 -1.25 -12.58
CA LEU A 62 -12.21 -2.48 -12.12
C LEU A 62 -13.23 -3.46 -11.53
N THR A 63 -13.07 -4.70 -11.93
CA THR A 63 -13.76 -5.90 -11.48
C THR A 63 -12.68 -6.91 -11.10
N PRO A 64 -12.95 -7.89 -10.22
CA PRO A 64 -11.98 -8.95 -9.93
C PRO A 64 -11.43 -9.62 -11.20
N ASP A 65 -12.21 -9.69 -12.28
CA ASP A 65 -11.85 -10.34 -13.54
C ASP A 65 -10.90 -9.54 -14.44
N ASN A 66 -10.90 -8.21 -14.37
CA ASN A 66 -10.03 -7.34 -15.20
C ASN A 66 -9.02 -6.53 -14.37
N LEU A 67 -8.91 -6.88 -13.08
CA LEU A 67 -8.08 -6.21 -12.12
C LEU A 67 -6.64 -6.13 -12.61
N THR A 68 -6.03 -7.30 -12.81
CA THR A 68 -4.61 -7.39 -13.10
C THR A 68 -4.28 -6.65 -14.39
N GLU A 69 -5.03 -6.86 -15.47
CA GLU A 69 -4.77 -6.19 -16.75
C GLU A 69 -4.86 -4.66 -16.67
N SER A 70 -5.89 -4.11 -16.00
CA SER A 70 -6.05 -2.65 -15.96
C SER A 70 -5.09 -1.99 -14.97
N VAL A 71 -4.74 -2.67 -13.87
CA VAL A 71 -3.67 -2.23 -12.95
C VAL A 71 -2.34 -2.19 -13.66
N LEU A 72 -1.97 -3.27 -14.36
CA LEU A 72 -0.70 -3.34 -15.10
C LEU A 72 -0.64 -2.22 -16.15
N ALA A 73 -1.74 -1.98 -16.88
CA ALA A 73 -1.83 -0.86 -17.82
C ALA A 73 -1.74 0.51 -17.13
N ASN A 74 -2.20 0.65 -15.89
CA ASN A 74 -2.10 1.89 -15.13
C ASN A 74 -0.67 2.17 -14.66
N ILE A 75 0.00 1.15 -14.11
CA ILE A 75 1.41 1.24 -13.71
C ILE A 75 2.28 1.55 -14.95
N ASP A 76 2.03 0.87 -16.07
CA ASP A 76 2.72 1.12 -17.35
C ASP A 76 2.56 2.57 -17.82
N ALA A 77 1.31 3.07 -17.82
CA ALA A 77 1.02 4.45 -18.22
C ALA A 77 1.68 5.47 -17.30
N PHE A 78 1.71 5.22 -15.99
CA PHE A 78 2.42 6.06 -15.04
C PHE A 78 3.91 6.16 -15.37
N TRP A 79 4.59 5.04 -15.60
CA TRP A 79 6.01 5.07 -15.94
C TRP A 79 6.30 5.68 -17.30
N ALA A 80 5.42 5.46 -18.29
CA ALA A 80 5.51 6.14 -19.57
C ALA A 80 5.44 7.67 -19.42
N GLU A 81 4.54 8.19 -18.57
CA GLU A 81 4.44 9.63 -18.24
C GLU A 81 5.71 10.13 -17.54
N GLU A 82 6.20 9.40 -16.53
CA GLU A 82 7.39 9.78 -15.75
C GLU A 82 8.66 9.81 -16.60
N PHE A 83 8.85 8.85 -17.51
CA PHE A 83 9.98 8.82 -18.42
C PHE A 83 9.88 9.90 -19.49
N ALA A 84 8.69 10.14 -20.04
CA ALA A 84 8.44 11.21 -21.00
C ALA A 84 8.76 12.59 -20.40
N ALA A 85 8.36 12.83 -19.14
CA ALA A 85 8.67 14.06 -18.40
C ALA A 85 10.18 14.29 -18.22
N ARG A 86 10.97 13.22 -18.22
CA ARG A 86 12.44 13.25 -18.11
C ARG A 86 13.17 13.23 -19.45
N GLY A 87 12.45 13.13 -20.56
CA GLY A 87 13.03 13.10 -21.90
C GLY A 87 13.82 11.81 -22.20
N VAL A 88 13.49 10.72 -21.51
CA VAL A 88 14.10 9.39 -21.72
C VAL A 88 13.09 8.44 -22.37
N SER A 89 13.59 7.48 -23.14
CA SER A 89 12.73 6.48 -23.80
C SER A 89 12.26 5.44 -22.79
N TYR A 90 10.98 5.04 -22.92
CA TYR A 90 10.35 4.01 -22.13
C TYR A 90 9.77 2.93 -23.03
N TYR A 91 9.79 1.71 -22.55
CA TYR A 91 9.03 0.60 -23.10
C TYR A 91 8.54 -0.29 -21.95
N ALA A 92 7.41 -0.98 -22.15
CA ALA A 92 6.79 -1.82 -21.15
C ALA A 92 7.55 -3.14 -20.97
N ALA A 93 7.58 -3.67 -19.74
CA ALA A 93 8.01 -5.04 -19.47
C ALA A 93 6.93 -6.04 -19.92
N ASP A 94 7.33 -7.25 -20.30
CA ASP A 94 6.41 -8.35 -20.51
C ASP A 94 5.82 -8.82 -19.17
N ILE A 95 4.54 -9.22 -19.15
CA ILE A 95 3.89 -9.74 -17.94
C ILE A 95 3.50 -11.20 -18.14
N VAL A 96 3.94 -12.07 -17.23
CA VAL A 96 3.77 -13.52 -17.34
C VAL A 96 3.07 -14.08 -16.09
N PRO A 97 1.76 -14.41 -16.16
CA PRO A 97 1.09 -15.14 -15.09
C PRO A 97 1.58 -16.59 -15.00
N VAL A 98 1.86 -17.04 -13.78
CA VAL A 98 2.39 -18.37 -13.49
C VAL A 98 1.45 -19.12 -12.55
N SER A 99 0.88 -20.22 -13.03
CA SER A 99 0.02 -21.13 -12.25
C SER A 99 0.71 -22.44 -11.85
N ASP A 100 1.81 -22.79 -12.53
CA ASP A 100 2.60 -24.00 -12.33
C ASP A 100 4.08 -23.64 -12.27
N THR A 101 4.88 -24.39 -11.51
CA THR A 101 6.34 -24.16 -11.44
C THR A 101 6.97 -24.20 -12.83
N MET A 102 7.82 -23.22 -13.12
CA MET A 102 8.55 -23.09 -14.38
C MET A 102 10.03 -22.71 -14.14
N THR A 103 10.80 -22.60 -15.22
CA THR A 103 12.18 -22.12 -15.18
C THR A 103 12.32 -20.97 -16.17
N THR A 104 12.67 -19.80 -15.65
CA THR A 104 13.00 -18.59 -16.39
C THR A 104 14.51 -18.54 -16.63
N ASN A 105 15.00 -17.59 -17.44
CA ASN A 105 16.44 -17.34 -17.56
C ASN A 105 17.07 -16.83 -16.25
N CYS A 106 16.27 -16.36 -15.28
CA CYS A 106 16.71 -15.92 -13.97
C CYS A 106 16.67 -17.02 -12.89
N GLY A 107 16.03 -18.17 -13.17
CA GLY A 107 15.98 -19.31 -12.25
C GLY A 107 14.61 -20.00 -12.22
N PRO A 108 14.42 -20.97 -11.31
CA PRO A 108 13.10 -21.53 -11.06
C PRO A 108 12.15 -20.47 -10.50
N PHE A 109 10.87 -20.54 -10.88
CA PHE A 109 9.81 -19.69 -10.34
C PHE A 109 8.50 -20.46 -10.22
N GLY A 110 7.77 -20.23 -9.15
CA GLY A 110 6.36 -20.51 -8.99
C GLY A 110 5.99 -21.85 -8.34
N PRO A 111 4.70 -22.03 -8.00
CA PRO A 111 3.73 -20.95 -7.86
C PRO A 111 3.60 -20.47 -6.40
N TYR A 112 4.38 -20.97 -5.44
CA TYR A 112 4.23 -20.64 -4.02
C TYR A 112 5.53 -20.17 -3.34
N ASP A 113 6.59 -20.00 -4.11
CA ASP A 113 7.92 -19.54 -3.66
C ASP A 113 8.00 -18.02 -3.50
N ASN A 114 7.44 -17.26 -4.44
CA ASN A 114 7.43 -15.79 -4.41
C ASN A 114 6.17 -15.24 -5.11
N PRO A 115 5.47 -14.21 -4.58
CA PRO A 115 4.32 -13.60 -5.25
C PRO A 115 4.63 -13.03 -6.64
N ALA A 116 5.79 -12.39 -6.84
CA ALA A 116 6.22 -11.88 -8.14
C ALA A 116 7.75 -11.74 -8.22
N ALA A 117 8.29 -11.64 -9.43
CA ALA A 117 9.71 -11.36 -9.67
C ALA A 117 9.93 -10.77 -11.07
N PHE A 118 10.73 -9.70 -11.15
CA PHE A 118 11.26 -9.18 -12.40
C PHE A 118 12.52 -9.93 -12.84
N CYS A 119 12.52 -10.47 -14.06
CA CYS A 119 13.69 -11.09 -14.68
C CYS A 119 14.33 -10.17 -15.73
N PRO A 120 15.47 -9.51 -15.43
CA PRO A 120 16.11 -8.58 -16.37
C PRO A 120 16.69 -9.25 -17.63
N LEU A 121 16.88 -10.57 -17.63
CA LEU A 121 17.37 -11.32 -18.79
C LEU A 121 16.29 -11.58 -19.85
N GLU A 122 15.02 -11.45 -19.45
CA GLU A 122 13.85 -11.67 -20.30
C GLU A 122 12.98 -10.42 -20.39
N ASP A 123 13.29 -9.37 -19.61
CA ASP A 123 12.53 -8.12 -19.54
C ASP A 123 11.05 -8.37 -19.18
N ALA A 124 10.86 -9.25 -18.20
CA ALA A 124 9.55 -9.80 -17.86
C ALA A 124 9.30 -9.83 -16.36
N ILE A 125 8.09 -9.43 -15.95
CA ILE A 125 7.56 -9.62 -14.60
C ILE A 125 6.77 -10.93 -14.59
N TYR A 126 7.29 -11.91 -13.86
CA TYR A 126 6.61 -13.15 -13.56
C TYR A 126 5.82 -12.98 -12.27
N TYR A 127 4.58 -13.48 -12.24
CA TYR A 127 3.78 -13.38 -11.02
C TYR A 127 2.99 -14.66 -10.77
N SER A 128 2.89 -15.04 -9.50
CA SER A 128 2.13 -16.22 -9.09
C SER A 128 0.64 -15.89 -9.04
N VAL A 129 -0.14 -16.58 -9.88
CA VAL A 129 -1.61 -16.47 -9.89
C VAL A 129 -2.25 -16.92 -8.57
N PRO A 130 -1.85 -18.05 -7.94
CA PRO A 130 -2.45 -18.42 -6.66
C PRO A 130 -2.04 -17.46 -5.53
N LEU A 131 -0.79 -17.00 -5.47
CA LEU A 131 -0.38 -16.04 -4.44
C LEU A 131 -1.00 -14.66 -4.65
N SER A 132 -1.23 -14.22 -5.89
CA SER A 132 -1.95 -12.97 -6.13
C SER A 132 -3.36 -13.02 -5.53
N SER A 133 -4.06 -14.15 -5.70
CA SER A 133 -5.38 -14.37 -5.10
C SER A 133 -5.30 -14.43 -3.56
N ASP A 134 -4.28 -15.08 -3.01
CA ASP A 134 -4.08 -15.18 -1.56
C ASP A 134 -3.76 -13.82 -0.92
N VAL A 135 -2.91 -13.01 -1.55
CA VAL A 135 -2.58 -11.65 -1.08
C VAL A 135 -3.80 -10.75 -1.15
N SER A 136 -4.50 -10.72 -2.30
CA SER A 136 -5.69 -9.89 -2.47
C SER A 136 -6.82 -10.25 -1.50
N SER A 137 -6.96 -11.54 -1.14
CA SER A 137 -8.02 -11.97 -0.22
C SER A 137 -7.66 -11.79 1.26
N GLN A 138 -6.39 -11.89 1.64
CA GLN A 138 -5.96 -11.85 3.04
C GLN A 138 -5.50 -10.48 3.51
N VAL A 139 -4.85 -9.71 2.63
CA VAL A 139 -4.29 -8.40 2.95
C VAL A 139 -5.11 -7.28 2.30
N GLY A 140 -5.44 -7.46 1.03
CA GLY A 140 -6.23 -6.51 0.26
C GLY A 140 -5.71 -6.32 -1.16
N ASP A 141 -6.51 -5.65 -1.99
CA ASP A 141 -6.20 -5.50 -3.41
C ASP A 141 -4.98 -4.62 -3.65
N PHE A 142 -4.82 -3.55 -2.88
CA PHE A 142 -3.71 -2.63 -3.02
C PHE A 142 -2.40 -3.21 -2.49
N ALA A 143 -2.45 -4.18 -1.57
CA ALA A 143 -1.27 -4.99 -1.24
C ALA A 143 -0.73 -5.74 -2.47
N TRP A 144 -1.61 -6.35 -3.28
CA TRP A 144 -1.19 -7.00 -4.52
C TRP A 144 -0.66 -5.99 -5.55
N ILE A 145 -1.33 -4.85 -5.69
CA ILE A 145 -0.87 -3.77 -6.57
C ILE A 145 0.53 -3.28 -6.15
N THR A 146 0.80 -3.22 -4.85
CA THR A 146 2.10 -2.81 -4.30
C THR A 146 3.21 -3.79 -4.70
N VAL A 147 2.94 -5.11 -4.70
CA VAL A 147 3.89 -6.11 -5.20
C VAL A 147 4.21 -5.86 -6.68
N LEU A 148 3.19 -5.67 -7.52
CA LEU A 148 3.40 -5.41 -8.95
C LEU A 148 4.16 -4.10 -9.19
N ALA A 149 3.85 -3.05 -8.43
CA ALA A 149 4.53 -1.77 -8.53
C ALA A 149 6.01 -1.84 -8.10
N HIS A 150 6.34 -2.70 -7.12
CA HIS A 150 7.71 -3.01 -6.73
C HIS A 150 8.47 -3.67 -7.88
N GLU A 151 7.91 -4.73 -8.49
CA GLU A 151 8.56 -5.40 -9.64
C GLU A 151 8.71 -4.46 -10.84
N TRP A 152 7.76 -3.55 -11.05
CA TRP A 152 7.91 -2.49 -12.04
C TRP A 152 9.04 -1.52 -11.71
N GLY A 153 9.29 -1.27 -10.42
CA GLY A 153 10.46 -0.53 -9.95
C GLY A 153 11.77 -1.17 -10.41
N HIS A 154 11.87 -2.49 -10.44
CA HIS A 154 13.02 -3.18 -11.01
C HIS A 154 13.15 -3.03 -12.53
N HIS A 155 12.03 -2.99 -13.24
CA HIS A 155 12.02 -2.64 -14.66
C HIS A 155 12.54 -1.21 -14.89
N VAL A 156 12.08 -0.25 -14.08
CA VAL A 156 12.57 1.13 -14.12
C VAL A 156 14.08 1.20 -13.89
N GLN A 157 14.59 0.42 -12.93
CA GLN A 157 16.03 0.32 -12.68
C GLN A 157 16.79 -0.22 -13.90
N LEU A 158 16.25 -1.22 -14.60
CA LEU A 158 16.84 -1.74 -15.84
C LEU A 158 16.90 -0.64 -16.91
N LEU A 159 15.80 0.09 -17.13
CA LEU A 159 15.73 1.18 -18.11
C LEU A 159 16.70 2.32 -17.79
N MET A 160 17.03 2.52 -16.51
CA MET A 160 18.03 3.48 -16.03
C MET A 160 19.48 3.00 -16.15
N ASN A 161 19.73 1.75 -16.55
CA ASN A 161 21.04 1.09 -16.51
C ASN A 161 21.62 1.00 -15.09
N ILE A 162 20.77 0.82 -14.08
CA ILE A 162 21.21 0.48 -12.72
C ILE A 162 21.61 -1.00 -12.72
N GLU A 163 22.76 -1.30 -12.09
CA GLU A 163 23.30 -2.67 -12.01
C GLU A 163 22.24 -3.65 -11.48
N THR A 164 22.09 -4.79 -12.15
CA THR A 164 21.07 -5.81 -11.81
C THR A 164 21.49 -6.70 -10.65
N THR A 165 22.64 -6.41 -10.01
CA THR A 165 23.10 -7.18 -8.87
C THR A 165 22.20 -6.90 -7.69
N MET A 166 21.65 -7.97 -7.10
CA MET A 166 20.80 -7.87 -5.91
C MET A 166 21.57 -7.20 -4.76
N SER A 167 20.96 -6.17 -4.19
CA SER A 167 21.47 -5.41 -3.04
C SER A 167 20.28 -4.78 -2.31
N MET A 168 20.40 -4.58 -1.01
CA MET A 168 19.36 -3.96 -0.20
C MET A 168 18.98 -2.58 -0.76
N GLU A 169 19.94 -1.77 -1.16
CA GLU A 169 19.68 -0.43 -1.72
C GLU A 169 18.84 -0.48 -3.01
N ARG A 170 19.03 -1.53 -3.82
CA ARG A 170 18.23 -1.75 -5.04
C ARG A 170 16.80 -2.16 -4.71
N GLU A 171 16.62 -3.05 -3.73
CA GLU A 171 15.30 -3.48 -3.27
C GLU A 171 14.52 -2.31 -2.64
N LEU A 172 15.16 -1.53 -1.76
CA LEU A 172 14.56 -0.35 -1.15
C LEU A 172 14.23 0.74 -2.18
N GLN A 173 15.03 0.91 -3.23
CA GLN A 173 14.68 1.83 -4.30
C GLN A 173 13.44 1.37 -5.08
N ALA A 174 13.25 0.06 -5.28
CA ALA A 174 12.03 -0.49 -5.88
C ALA A 174 10.81 -0.27 -4.97
N ASP A 175 10.96 -0.42 -3.65
CA ASP A 175 9.92 -0.04 -2.67
C ASP A 175 9.57 1.46 -2.75
N CYS A 176 10.58 2.33 -2.88
CA CYS A 176 10.36 3.76 -3.09
C CYS A 176 9.57 4.04 -4.37
N PHE A 177 9.92 3.38 -5.48
CA PHE A 177 9.17 3.50 -6.73
C PHE A 177 7.73 3.02 -6.60
N ALA A 178 7.48 1.93 -5.87
CA ALA A 178 6.12 1.46 -5.55
C ALA A 178 5.33 2.51 -4.74
N GLY A 179 5.98 3.15 -3.76
CA GLY A 179 5.41 4.25 -3.00
C GLY A 179 5.06 5.46 -3.87
N ALA A 180 5.94 5.83 -4.80
CA ALA A 180 5.67 6.93 -5.73
C ALA A 180 4.49 6.63 -6.66
N TYR A 181 4.32 5.38 -7.09
CA TYR A 181 3.10 4.96 -7.78
C TYR A 181 1.86 5.07 -6.88
N ALA A 182 1.94 4.67 -5.61
CA ALA A 182 0.83 4.84 -4.66
C ALA A 182 0.45 6.32 -4.46
N GLN A 183 1.42 7.24 -4.48
CA GLN A 183 1.13 8.68 -4.50
C GLN A 183 0.33 9.06 -5.75
N ARG A 184 0.74 8.60 -6.93
CA ARG A 184 0.01 8.86 -8.18
C ARG A 184 -1.41 8.30 -8.13
N ALA A 185 -1.58 7.09 -7.60
CA ALA A 185 -2.89 6.48 -7.41
C ALA A 185 -3.78 7.33 -6.49
N LEU A 186 -3.25 7.85 -5.38
CA LEU A 186 -3.96 8.76 -4.48
C LEU A 186 -4.44 10.01 -5.23
N LEU A 187 -3.52 10.67 -5.93
CA LEU A 187 -3.81 11.91 -6.67
C LEU A 187 -4.81 11.70 -7.83
N SER A 188 -4.94 10.46 -8.31
CA SER A 188 -5.90 10.06 -9.34
C SER A 188 -7.27 9.67 -8.77
N GLY A 189 -7.42 9.63 -7.44
CA GLY A 189 -8.62 9.17 -6.77
C GLY A 189 -8.81 7.65 -6.84
N PHE A 190 -7.72 6.89 -6.93
CA PHE A 190 -7.73 5.43 -6.99
C PHE A 190 -7.49 4.75 -5.64
N LEU A 191 -7.13 5.50 -4.60
CA LEU A 191 -6.99 4.91 -3.27
C LEU A 191 -8.26 5.04 -2.45
N GLN A 192 -8.59 3.97 -1.73
CA GLN A 192 -9.53 3.95 -0.61
C GLN A 192 -8.86 4.16 0.73
N GLU A 193 -9.71 4.35 1.74
CA GLU A 193 -9.29 4.21 3.13
C GLU A 193 -8.89 2.74 3.38
N GLY A 194 -7.62 2.51 3.69
CA GLY A 194 -7.08 1.17 3.90
C GLY A 194 -5.93 0.84 2.97
N ASP A 195 -6.00 1.20 1.70
CA ASP A 195 -5.05 0.80 0.65
C ASP A 195 -3.58 1.07 1.00
N VAL A 196 -3.28 2.25 1.55
CA VAL A 196 -1.91 2.59 1.97
C VAL A 196 -1.46 1.72 3.15
N THR A 197 -2.38 1.38 4.05
CA THR A 197 -2.11 0.44 5.15
C THR A 197 -1.84 -0.96 4.61
N GLU A 198 -2.57 -1.41 3.59
CA GLU A 198 -2.33 -2.70 2.92
C GLU A 198 -0.94 -2.75 2.29
N ALA A 199 -0.52 -1.67 1.61
CA ALA A 199 0.82 -1.54 1.07
C ALA A 199 1.89 -1.61 2.17
N VAL A 200 1.66 -0.92 3.30
CA VAL A 200 2.56 -0.96 4.46
C VAL A 200 2.65 -2.38 5.04
N VAL A 201 1.52 -3.09 5.17
CA VAL A 201 1.51 -4.49 5.63
C VAL A 201 2.32 -5.38 4.67
N MET A 202 2.18 -5.19 3.36
CA MET A 202 2.94 -5.94 2.36
C MET A 202 4.45 -5.67 2.45
N ASN A 203 4.85 -4.41 2.68
CA ASN A 203 6.26 -4.05 2.93
C ASN A 203 6.80 -4.72 4.20
N ILE A 204 6.01 -4.76 5.28
CA ILE A 204 6.37 -5.45 6.52
C ILE A 204 6.58 -6.94 6.26
N MET A 205 5.63 -7.59 5.57
CA MET A 205 5.65 -9.03 5.30
C MET A 205 6.82 -9.48 4.41
N GLY A 206 7.30 -8.63 3.50
CA GLY A 206 8.47 -8.93 2.69
C GLY A 206 9.80 -8.43 3.28
N GLY A 207 9.82 -7.98 4.54
CA GLY A 207 11.06 -7.63 5.23
C GLY A 207 11.86 -8.87 5.63
N ASP A 208 13.19 -8.75 5.60
CA ASP A 208 14.09 -9.83 6.02
C ASP A 208 13.94 -10.14 7.52
N PRO A 209 14.19 -11.40 7.95
CA PRO A 209 14.25 -11.76 9.37
C PRO A 209 15.27 -10.90 10.13
N ALA A 210 14.97 -10.55 11.38
CA ALA A 210 15.82 -9.67 12.20
C ALA A 210 17.25 -10.21 12.42
N GLU A 211 17.46 -11.52 12.26
CA GLU A 211 18.76 -12.17 12.37
C GLU A 211 19.61 -12.10 11.09
N LEU A 212 19.01 -11.75 9.94
CA LEU A 212 19.74 -11.57 8.70
C LEU A 212 20.47 -10.21 8.74
N SER A 213 21.76 -10.22 8.40
CA SER A 213 22.50 -8.96 8.28
C SER A 213 22.01 -8.18 7.06
N GLU A 214 21.81 -6.87 7.23
CA GLU A 214 21.49 -5.91 6.15
C GLU A 214 22.50 -5.95 4.98
N THR A 215 23.75 -6.34 5.27
CA THR A 215 24.83 -6.46 4.26
C THR A 215 24.99 -7.88 3.72
N ALA A 216 24.12 -8.81 4.13
CA ALA A 216 24.16 -10.17 3.63
C ALA A 216 23.87 -10.18 2.12
N PRO A 217 24.58 -10.99 1.32
CA PRO A 217 24.20 -11.21 -0.06
C PRO A 217 22.75 -11.68 -0.16
N GLY A 218 21.92 -10.94 -0.89
CA GLY A 218 20.51 -11.23 -1.05
C GLY A 218 19.59 -10.70 0.06
N ALA A 219 20.07 -9.79 0.91
CA ALA A 219 19.20 -9.02 1.79
C ALA A 219 18.32 -8.06 0.97
N HIS A 220 17.03 -8.04 1.27
CA HIS A 220 16.02 -7.12 0.74
C HIS A 220 15.86 -5.89 1.65
N GLY A 221 16.27 -6.00 2.91
CA GLY A 221 16.08 -4.99 3.95
C GLY A 221 15.04 -5.44 4.97
N SER A 222 15.20 -4.97 6.20
CA SER A 222 14.24 -5.21 7.27
C SER A 222 12.90 -4.51 6.99
N SER A 223 11.85 -4.97 7.66
CA SER A 223 10.49 -4.43 7.49
C SER A 223 10.42 -2.91 7.67
N ASP A 224 11.20 -2.34 8.59
CA ASP A 224 11.26 -0.90 8.84
C ASP A 224 11.93 -0.12 7.71
N TYR A 225 13.00 -0.64 7.10
CA TYR A 225 13.58 0.01 5.92
C TYR A 225 12.66 -0.03 4.72
N ARG A 226 12.03 -1.17 4.46
CA ARG A 226 11.08 -1.33 3.35
C ARG A 226 9.91 -0.37 3.46
N VAL A 227 9.29 -0.31 4.65
CA VAL A 227 8.23 0.68 4.94
C VAL A 227 8.75 2.10 4.78
N THR A 228 9.94 2.41 5.31
CA THR A 228 10.52 3.75 5.19
C THR A 228 10.71 4.15 3.74
N ALA A 229 11.28 3.28 2.91
CA ALA A 229 11.53 3.53 1.50
C ALA A 229 10.21 3.71 0.73
N PHE A 230 9.22 2.83 0.94
CA PHE A 230 7.88 3.00 0.39
C PHE A 230 7.27 4.34 0.76
N MET A 231 7.31 4.72 2.05
CA MET A 231 6.75 5.99 2.50
C MET A 231 7.51 7.21 1.96
N GLN A 232 8.82 7.11 1.69
CA GLN A 232 9.58 8.17 1.04
C GLN A 232 9.02 8.47 -0.36
N GLY A 233 8.81 7.43 -1.18
CA GLY A 233 8.18 7.58 -2.50
C GLY A 233 6.74 8.08 -2.40
N TYR A 234 5.95 7.53 -1.47
CA TYR A 234 4.56 7.93 -1.27
C TYR A 234 4.39 9.40 -0.90
N PHE A 235 5.27 9.95 -0.05
CA PHE A 235 5.17 11.35 0.36
C PHE A 235 5.87 12.33 -0.58
N ASN A 236 6.92 11.92 -1.30
CA ASN A 236 7.78 12.84 -2.05
C ASN A 236 7.76 12.61 -3.58
N GLY A 237 7.06 11.58 -4.05
CA GLY A 237 6.98 11.21 -5.46
C GLY A 237 8.28 10.62 -6.00
N THR A 238 8.35 10.46 -7.32
CA THR A 238 9.42 9.70 -7.99
C THR A 238 10.81 10.32 -7.89
N ASN A 239 10.91 11.65 -7.77
CA ASN A 239 12.20 12.35 -7.77
C ASN A 239 13.13 11.89 -6.64
N VAL A 240 12.61 11.66 -5.43
CA VAL A 240 13.44 11.22 -4.31
C VAL A 240 14.05 9.84 -4.56
N CYS A 241 13.30 8.95 -5.23
CA CYS A 241 13.72 7.59 -5.53
C CYS A 241 14.85 7.56 -6.59
N PHE A 242 14.86 8.54 -7.50
CA PHE A 242 15.95 8.70 -8.49
C PHE A 242 17.21 9.32 -7.89
N GLU A 243 17.09 10.14 -6.85
CA GLU A 243 18.19 10.89 -6.25
C GLU A 243 18.88 10.15 -5.09
N ASN A 244 18.16 9.27 -4.37
CA ASN A 244 18.65 8.64 -3.14
C ASN A 244 18.09 7.22 -2.93
N PRO A 245 18.84 6.16 -3.27
CA PRO A 245 18.46 4.80 -2.90
C PRO A 245 18.66 4.48 -1.40
N SER A 246 19.31 5.36 -0.61
CA SER A 246 19.75 5.04 0.75
C SER A 246 19.70 6.17 1.80
N ALA A 247 19.11 7.34 1.54
CA ALA A 247 19.23 8.50 2.44
C ALA A 247 18.32 8.48 3.71
N GLY A 248 17.88 7.29 4.13
CA GLY A 248 17.12 7.09 5.35
C GLY A 248 17.76 6.16 6.39
N ALA A 249 18.96 5.62 6.13
CA ALA A 249 19.71 4.80 7.08
C ALA A 249 20.70 5.63 7.91
#